data_AF-R1DBJ4-F1
#
_entry.id   AF-R1DBJ4-F1
#
_cell.length_a   1.000
_cell.length_b   1.000
_cell.length_c   1.000
_cell.angle_alpha   90.00
_cell.angle_beta   90.00
_cell.angle_gamma   90.00
#
_symmetry.space_group_name_H-M   'P 1'
#
loop_
_entity.id
_entity.type
_entity.pdbx_description
1 polymer ?
#
loop_
_entity_poly.entity_id
_entity_poly.type
_entity_poly.pdbx_seq_one_letter_code
_entity_poly.pdbx_strand_id
1 'polypeptide(L)'
;MDALDSALRVCQSVAFCLHCVIGLTEPFHHMLNTLTEDSLPYPSIFFPVAGLCLATVAAANFSDDDIVVLAAQAYIVAFHTGGAYTHIRINHHPATAVAPGFFVVLAFIVIALRTNVLIALVVTACFVGVGMVLGRLMVRPNKGWKAALLKDSRGSLA
;
A
#
# COMPACT_ATOMS: atom_id res chain seq x y z
N MET A 1 -8.16 -24.08 -8.09
CA MET A 1 -8.16 -22.75 -7.44
C MET A 1 -9.59 -22.45 -7.04
N ASP A 2 -9.86 -22.16 -5.77
CA ASP A 2 -11.20 -21.79 -5.31
C ASP A 2 -11.61 -20.45 -5.96
N ALA A 3 -12.87 -20.34 -6.39
CA ALA A 3 -13.38 -19.13 -7.02
C ALA A 3 -13.26 -17.91 -6.09
N LEU A 4 -13.43 -18.13 -4.78
CA LEU A 4 -13.24 -17.11 -3.77
C LEU A 4 -11.77 -16.65 -3.69
N ASP A 5 -10.80 -17.57 -3.59
CA ASP A 5 -9.36 -17.26 -3.58
C ASP A 5 -8.96 -16.40 -4.80
N SER A 6 -9.41 -16.80 -5.99
CA SER A 6 -9.14 -16.06 -7.22
C SER A 6 -9.74 -14.66 -7.21
N ALA A 7 -11.01 -14.53 -6.82
CA ALA A 7 -11.71 -13.24 -6.78
C ALA A 7 -11.02 -12.25 -5.82
N LEU A 8 -10.61 -12.72 -4.64
CA LEU A 8 -9.89 -11.90 -3.67
C LEU A 8 -8.54 -11.41 -4.21
N ARG A 9 -7.79 -12.30 -4.86
CA ARG A 9 -6.48 -11.99 -5.46
C ARG A 9 -6.61 -11.00 -6.61
N VAL A 10 -7.67 -11.09 -7.42
CA VAL A 10 -7.99 -10.08 -8.45
C VAL A 10 -8.21 -8.71 -7.82
N CYS A 11 -9.05 -8.60 -6.77
CA CYS A 11 -9.29 -7.34 -6.09
C CYS A 11 -7.99 -6.71 -5.57
N GLN A 12 -7.13 -7.51 -4.93
CA GLN A 12 -5.84 -7.06 -4.41
C GLN A 12 -4.88 -6.60 -5.51
N SER A 13 -4.75 -7.39 -6.58
CA SER A 13 -3.84 -7.06 -7.68
C SER A 13 -4.31 -5.83 -8.46
N VAL A 14 -5.62 -5.60 -8.61
CA VAL A 14 -6.15 -4.35 -9.18
C VAL A 14 -5.73 -3.14 -8.34
N ALA A 15 -5.84 -3.21 -7.01
CA ALA A 15 -5.40 -2.13 -6.13
C ALA A 15 -3.89 -1.85 -6.28
N PHE A 16 -3.08 -2.90 -6.35
CA PHE A 16 -1.63 -2.79 -6.57
C PHE A 16 -1.29 -2.23 -7.96
N CYS A 17 -2.03 -2.59 -9.01
CA CYS A 17 -1.88 -1.99 -10.34
C CYS A 17 -2.18 -0.49 -10.32
N LEU A 18 -3.23 -0.06 -9.61
CA LEU A 18 -3.52 1.36 -9.45
C LEU A 18 -2.39 2.09 -8.71
N HIS A 19 -1.87 1.51 -7.63
CA HIS A 19 -0.72 2.09 -6.92
C HIS A 19 0.57 2.07 -7.75
N CYS A 20 0.77 1.06 -8.60
CA CYS A 20 1.87 1.03 -9.57
C CYS A 20 1.78 2.23 -10.52
N VAL A 21 0.61 2.47 -11.11
CA VAL A 21 0.39 3.62 -12.00
C VAL A 21 0.73 4.92 -11.28
N ILE A 22 0.20 5.12 -10.07
CA ILE A 22 0.49 6.32 -9.26
C ILE A 22 2.00 6.48 -9.01
N GLY A 23 2.70 5.40 -8.64
CA GLY A 23 4.15 5.44 -8.40
C GLY A 23 4.96 5.75 -9.66
N LEU A 24 4.60 5.15 -10.79
CA LEU A 24 5.23 5.40 -12.09
C LEU A 24 4.98 6.83 -12.59
N THR A 25 3.80 7.39 -12.29
CA THR A 25 3.43 8.73 -12.74
C THR A 25 3.81 9.85 -11.76
N GLU A 26 4.34 9.51 -10.58
CA GLU A 26 4.77 10.49 -9.57
C GLU A 26 5.72 11.57 -10.09
N PRO A 27 6.68 11.30 -11.01
CA PRO A 27 7.51 12.34 -11.60
C PRO A 27 6.74 13.43 -12.37
N PHE A 28 5.48 13.21 -12.72
CA PHE A 28 4.65 14.17 -13.46
C PHE A 28 3.69 14.97 -12.57
N HIS A 29 3.29 14.43 -11.41
CA HIS A 29 2.30 15.06 -10.52
C HIS A 29 2.83 15.45 -9.13
N HIS A 30 3.95 14.88 -8.69
CA HIS A 30 4.62 15.21 -7.41
C HIS A 30 3.75 15.09 -6.14
N MET A 31 2.57 14.49 -6.24
CA MET A 31 1.61 14.35 -5.16
C MET A 31 2.19 13.63 -3.94
N LEU A 32 2.88 12.50 -4.12
CA LEU A 32 3.45 11.75 -3.00
C LEU A 32 4.59 12.52 -2.31
N ASN A 33 5.38 13.28 -3.07
CA ASN A 33 6.42 14.16 -2.53
C ASN A 33 5.84 15.26 -1.61
N THR A 34 4.59 15.69 -1.83
CA THR A 34 3.98 16.77 -1.02
C THR A 34 3.43 16.31 0.33
N LEU A 35 3.14 15.02 0.49
CA LEU A 35 2.41 14.49 1.66
C LEU A 35 3.31 14.30 2.90
N THR A 36 4.60 14.04 2.70
CA THR A 36 5.55 13.84 3.78
C THR A 36 6.66 14.88 3.73
N GLU A 37 7.01 15.44 4.89
CA GLU A 37 8.29 16.12 5.06
C GLU A 37 9.36 15.05 4.84
N ASP A 38 10.26 15.26 3.87
CA ASP A 38 11.31 14.31 3.49
C ASP A 38 12.09 13.86 4.74
N SER A 39 11.63 12.77 5.34
CA SER A 39 12.21 12.20 6.55
C SER A 39 13.51 11.48 6.24
N LEU A 40 13.61 11.03 4.99
CA LEU A 40 14.76 10.46 4.32
C LEU A 40 14.82 11.10 2.92
N PRO A 41 15.94 11.74 2.53
CA PRO A 41 16.12 12.13 1.15
C PRO A 41 16.14 10.86 0.30
N TYR A 42 15.06 10.61 -0.44
CA TYR A 42 14.99 9.52 -1.41
C TYR A 42 15.31 10.07 -2.80
N PRO A 43 15.94 9.26 -3.67
CA PRO A 43 16.21 9.68 -5.04
C PRO A 43 14.88 9.85 -5.79
N SER A 44 14.86 10.72 -6.81
CA SER A 44 13.65 10.99 -7.62
C SER A 44 13.03 9.75 -8.27
N ILE A 45 13.80 8.67 -8.41
CA ILE A 45 13.36 7.38 -8.94
C ILE A 45 12.66 6.49 -7.92
N PHE A 46 12.61 6.87 -6.64
CA PHE A 46 12.07 6.03 -5.57
C PHE A 46 10.63 5.60 -5.83
N PHE A 47 9.73 6.55 -6.14
CA PHE A 47 8.32 6.23 -6.39
C PHE A 47 8.09 5.41 -7.66
N PRO A 48 8.78 5.69 -8.79
CA PRO A 48 8.74 4.80 -9.95
C PRO A 48 9.19 3.37 -9.64
N VAL A 49 10.30 3.21 -8.91
CA VAL A 49 10.80 1.88 -8.52
C VAL A 49 9.82 1.18 -7.59
N ALA A 50 9.27 1.90 -6.60
CA ALA A 50 8.23 1.37 -5.73
C ALA A 50 7.02 0.92 -6.55
N GLY A 51 6.57 1.71 -7.52
CA GLY A 51 5.47 1.36 -8.42
C GLY A 51 5.73 0.06 -9.18
N LEU A 52 6.93 -0.13 -9.74
CA LEU A 52 7.32 -1.38 -10.38
C LEU A 52 7.31 -2.57 -9.41
N CYS A 53 7.78 -2.39 -8.16
CA CYS A 53 7.69 -3.44 -7.15
C CYS A 53 6.22 -3.82 -6.86
N LEU A 54 5.30 -2.85 -6.85
CA LEU A 54 3.87 -3.13 -6.70
C LEU A 54 3.30 -3.91 -7.90
N ALA A 55 3.74 -3.61 -9.13
CA ALA A 55 3.39 -4.43 -10.29
C ALA A 55 3.90 -5.87 -10.17
N THR A 56 5.13 -6.04 -9.69
CA THR A 56 5.69 -7.37 -9.42
C THR A 56 4.85 -8.13 -8.39
N VAL A 57 4.42 -7.48 -7.31
CA VAL A 57 3.54 -8.11 -6.32
C VAL A 57 2.18 -8.47 -6.93
N ALA A 58 1.59 -7.60 -7.75
CA ALA A 58 0.33 -7.89 -8.44
C ALA A 58 0.43 -9.13 -9.35
N ALA A 59 1.54 -9.30 -10.07
CA ALA A 59 1.82 -10.45 -10.91
C ALA A 59 2.15 -11.70 -10.09
N ALA A 60 3.02 -11.58 -9.09
CA ALA A 60 3.40 -12.67 -8.18
C ALA A 60 2.19 -13.22 -7.41
N ASN A 61 1.19 -12.36 -7.15
CA ASN A 61 -0.06 -12.76 -6.56
C ASN A 61 -0.88 -13.72 -7.44
N PHE A 62 -0.49 -14.01 -8.68
CA PHE A 62 -1.07 -15.04 -9.56
C PHE A 62 -0.10 -16.19 -9.87
N SER A 63 1.00 -16.32 -9.12
CA SER A 63 1.93 -17.43 -9.28
C SER A 63 1.26 -18.78 -9.03
N ASP A 64 1.77 -19.81 -9.71
CA ASP A 64 1.45 -21.22 -9.45
C ASP A 64 2.16 -21.75 -8.19
N ASP A 65 3.16 -21.03 -7.67
CA ASP A 65 3.87 -21.37 -6.44
C ASP A 65 3.17 -20.73 -5.22
N ASP A 66 2.69 -21.59 -4.30
CA ASP A 66 2.02 -21.17 -3.07
C ASP A 66 2.88 -20.28 -2.19
N ILE A 67 4.19 -20.52 -2.11
CA ILE A 67 5.12 -19.72 -1.30
C ILE A 67 5.21 -18.30 -1.87
N VAL A 68 5.24 -18.16 -3.19
CA VAL A 68 5.26 -16.86 -3.87
C VAL A 68 3.96 -16.09 -3.60
N VAL A 69 2.81 -16.77 -3.67
CA VAL A 69 1.52 -16.15 -3.34
C VAL A 69 1.48 -15.71 -1.88
N LEU A 70 1.91 -16.56 -0.94
CA LEU A 70 1.95 -16.22 0.48
C LEU A 70 2.89 -15.05 0.79
N ALA A 71 4.03 -14.96 0.11
CA ALA A 71 4.93 -13.81 0.22
C ALA A 71 4.29 -12.53 -0.32
N ALA A 72 3.56 -12.61 -1.45
CA ALA A 72 2.76 -11.49 -1.96
C ALA A 72 1.69 -11.05 -0.95
N GLN A 73 0.97 -11.98 -0.34
CA GLN A 73 -0.04 -11.68 0.70
C GLN A 73 0.58 -11.02 1.94
N ALA A 74 1.72 -11.52 2.41
CA ALA A 74 2.46 -10.89 3.52
C ALA A 74 2.88 -9.45 3.19
N TYR A 75 3.35 -9.21 1.96
CA TYR A 75 3.65 -7.86 1.49
C TYR A 75 2.39 -6.98 1.41
N ILE A 76 1.27 -7.51 0.90
CA ILE A 76 -0.03 -6.81 0.84
C ILE A 76 -0.47 -6.36 2.23
N VAL A 77 -0.31 -7.21 3.26
CA VAL A 77 -0.59 -6.86 4.66
C VAL A 77 0.29 -5.70 5.13
N ALA A 78 1.61 -5.80 4.95
CA ALA A 78 2.53 -4.77 5.42
C ALA A 78 2.31 -3.43 4.70
N PHE A 79 2.15 -3.45 3.37
CA PHE A 79 1.93 -2.27 2.55
C PHE A 79 0.66 -1.53 2.97
N HIS A 80 -0.48 -2.22 3.05
CA HIS A 80 -1.74 -1.58 3.41
C HIS A 80 -1.79 -1.15 4.88
N THR A 81 -1.13 -1.88 5.79
CA THR A 81 -0.98 -1.42 7.18
C THR A 81 -0.19 -0.12 7.23
N GLY A 82 0.92 -0.03 6.48
CA GLY A 82 1.70 1.19 6.32
C GLY A 82 0.86 2.32 5.73
N GLY A 83 0.05 2.06 4.69
CA GLY A 83 -0.85 3.03 4.09
C GLY A 83 -1.92 3.56 5.05
N ALA A 84 -2.57 2.68 5.81
CA ALA A 84 -3.53 3.07 6.85
C ALA A 84 -2.86 3.95 7.91
N TYR A 85 -1.67 3.55 8.36
CA TYR A 85 -0.87 4.34 9.29
C TYR A 85 -0.52 5.72 8.72
N THR A 86 -0.10 5.80 7.45
CA THR A 86 0.18 7.06 6.76
C THR A 86 -1.02 7.98 6.77
N HIS A 87 -2.20 7.51 6.35
CA HIS A 87 -3.43 8.32 6.33
C HIS A 87 -3.80 8.86 7.71
N ILE A 88 -3.64 8.05 8.76
CA ILE A 88 -3.88 8.47 10.15
C ILE A 88 -2.84 9.54 10.54
N ARG A 89 -1.56 9.32 10.26
CA ARG A 89 -0.48 10.21 10.68
C ARG A 89 -0.54 11.58 10.01
N ILE A 90 -0.90 11.64 8.73
CA ILE A 90 -1.03 12.93 8.02
C ILE A 90 -2.32 13.67 8.36
N ASN A 91 -3.14 13.14 9.29
CA ASN A 91 -4.46 13.65 9.64
C ASN A 91 -5.35 13.81 8.39
N HIS A 92 -5.32 12.79 7.54
CA HIS A 92 -6.30 12.61 6.47
C HIS A 92 -7.65 12.19 7.06
N HIS A 93 -8.73 12.30 6.28
CA HIS A 93 -10.04 11.87 6.74
C HIS A 93 -10.00 10.38 7.16
N PRO A 94 -10.47 9.98 8.36
CA PRO A 94 -10.32 8.61 8.87
C PRO A 94 -10.88 7.52 7.95
N ALA A 95 -11.92 7.83 7.16
CA ALA A 95 -12.48 6.91 6.19
C ALA A 95 -11.46 6.42 5.15
N THR A 96 -10.37 7.15 4.89
CA THR A 96 -9.34 6.70 3.93
C THR A 96 -8.42 5.63 4.49
N ALA A 97 -8.44 5.39 5.81
CA ALA A 97 -7.77 4.23 6.40
C ALA A 97 -8.61 2.94 6.30
N VAL A 98 -9.91 3.04 5.99
CA VAL A 98 -10.81 1.88 5.88
C VAL A 98 -10.45 1.02 4.68
N ALA A 99 -10.23 1.64 3.51
CA ALA A 99 -9.87 0.92 2.29
C ALA A 99 -8.59 0.07 2.46
N PRO A 100 -7.44 0.60 2.94
CA PRO A 100 -6.27 -0.23 3.20
C PRO A 100 -6.53 -1.30 4.28
N GLY A 101 -7.26 -0.98 5.34
CA GLY A 101 -7.64 -1.98 6.36
C GLY A 101 -8.43 -3.15 5.78
N PHE A 102 -9.33 -2.90 4.82
CA PHE A 102 -10.08 -3.94 4.12
C PHE A 102 -9.17 -4.90 3.35
N PHE A 103 -8.15 -4.39 2.64
CA PHE A 103 -7.20 -5.25 1.92
C PHE A 103 -6.33 -6.12 2.83
N VAL A 104 -6.06 -5.70 4.07
CA VAL A 104 -5.43 -6.55 5.10
C VAL A 104 -6.33 -7.73 5.45
N VAL A 105 -7.64 -7.50 5.59
CA VAL A 105 -8.62 -8.57 5.84
C VAL A 105 -8.71 -9.53 4.65
N LEU A 106 -8.71 -9.02 3.41
CA LEU A 106 -8.69 -9.89 2.24
C LEU A 106 -7.45 -10.78 2.21
N ALA A 107 -6.28 -10.21 2.54
CA ALA A 107 -5.04 -10.97 2.57
C ALA A 107 -5.03 -12.05 3.65
N PHE A 108 -5.58 -11.75 4.82
CA PHE A 108 -5.80 -12.74 5.87
C PHE A 108 -6.66 -13.91 5.35
N ILE A 109 -7.77 -13.63 4.67
CA ILE A 109 -8.65 -14.68 4.13
C ILE A 109 -7.90 -15.54 3.10
N VAL A 110 -7.15 -14.93 2.18
CA VAL A 110 -6.35 -15.68 1.19
C VAL A 110 -5.33 -16.58 1.88
N ILE A 111 -4.58 -16.07 2.86
CA ILE A 111 -3.60 -16.89 3.61
C ILE A 111 -4.30 -18.05 4.32
N ALA A 112 -5.45 -17.80 4.95
CA ALA A 112 -6.22 -18.82 5.65
C ALA A 112 -6.73 -19.92 4.71
N LEU A 113 -7.18 -19.56 3.50
CA LEU A 113 -7.64 -20.49 2.47
C LEU A 113 -6.51 -21.36 1.92
N ARG A 114 -5.29 -20.83 1.83
CA ARG A 114 -4.12 -21.57 1.28
C ARG A 114 -3.30 -22.32 2.33
N THR A 115 -3.49 -22.01 3.61
CA THR A 115 -2.75 -22.62 4.71
C THR A 115 -3.71 -23.10 5.81
N ASN A 116 -3.86 -22.31 6.87
CA ASN A 116 -4.86 -22.45 7.91
C ASN A 116 -4.99 -21.13 8.68
N VAL A 117 -6.03 -21.03 9.52
CA VAL A 117 -6.32 -19.82 10.29
C VAL A 117 -5.18 -19.42 11.24
N LEU A 118 -4.49 -20.39 11.86
CA LEU A 118 -3.42 -20.07 12.80
C LEU A 118 -2.23 -19.42 12.10
N ILE A 119 -1.79 -19.98 10.96
CA ILE A 119 -0.73 -19.41 10.14
C ILE A 119 -1.16 -18.03 9.64
N ALA A 120 -2.41 -17.87 9.18
CA ALA A 120 -2.93 -16.58 8.75
C ALA A 120 -2.87 -15.52 9.86
N LEU A 121 -3.28 -15.86 11.09
CA LEU A 121 -3.20 -14.94 12.23
C LEU A 121 -1.76 -14.52 12.52
N VAL A 122 -0.83 -15.47 12.57
CA VAL A 122 0.59 -15.21 12.85
C VAL A 122 1.21 -14.33 11.77
N VAL A 123 1.04 -14.70 10.50
CA VAL A 123 1.58 -13.94 9.36
C VAL A 123 0.99 -12.54 9.35
N THR A 124 -0.33 -12.39 9.43
CA THR A 124 -0.97 -11.08 9.45
C THR A 124 -0.48 -10.23 10.61
N ALA A 125 -0.42 -10.76 11.84
CA ALA A 125 0.06 -10.01 12.99
C ALA A 125 1.52 -9.56 12.85
N CYS A 126 2.40 -10.43 12.38
CA CYS A 126 3.80 -10.11 12.13
C CYS A 126 3.95 -8.98 11.10
N PHE A 127 3.27 -9.08 9.96
CA PHE A 127 3.40 -8.10 8.88
C PHE A 127 2.63 -6.80 9.14
N VAL A 128 1.57 -6.83 9.96
CA VAL A 128 0.99 -5.61 10.56
C VAL A 128 2.05 -4.90 11.40
N GLY A 129 2.77 -5.64 12.27
CA GLY A 129 3.87 -5.10 13.05
C GLY A 129 4.96 -4.46 12.19
N VAL A 130 5.39 -5.14 11.12
CA VAL A 130 6.35 -4.61 10.15
C VAL A 130 5.82 -3.33 9.50
N GLY A 131 4.59 -3.33 9.00
CA GLY A 131 3.96 -2.17 8.37
C GLY A 131 3.87 -0.97 9.31
N MET A 132 3.54 -1.20 10.59
CA MET A 132 3.51 -0.14 11.61
C MET A 132 4.90 0.42 11.91
N VAL A 133 5.92 -0.45 12.05
CA VAL A 133 7.30 -0.02 12.29
C VAL A 133 7.83 0.79 11.11
N LEU A 134 7.69 0.29 9.89
CA LEU A 134 8.12 1.01 8.68
C LEU A 134 7.36 2.32 8.50
N GLY A 135 6.03 2.31 8.67
CA GLY A 135 5.20 3.51 8.64
C GLY A 135 5.66 4.55 9.67
N ARG A 136 5.99 4.12 10.89
CA ARG A 136 6.51 5.01 11.94
C ARG A 136 7.87 5.62 11.58
N LEU A 137 8.76 4.84 10.97
CA LEU A 137 10.10 5.31 10.60
C LEU A 137 10.07 6.24 9.39
N MET A 138 9.22 5.96 8.40
CA MET A 138 9.24 6.62 7.10
C MET A 138 8.27 7.81 7.01
N VAL A 139 7.14 7.78 7.73
CA VAL A 139 6.11 8.82 7.59
C VAL A 139 6.33 9.96 8.57
N ARG A 140 6.75 11.11 8.04
CA ARG A 140 6.71 12.41 8.73
C ARG A 140 5.74 13.32 7.99
N PRO A 141 4.57 13.65 8.57
CA PRO A 141 3.60 14.51 7.91
C PRO A 141 4.15 15.89 7.60
N ASN A 142 3.98 16.38 6.37
CA ASN A 142 4.26 17.77 6.04
C ASN A 142 3.15 18.68 6.58
N LYS A 143 3.41 19.50 7.60
CA LYS A 143 2.34 20.32 8.23
C LYS A 143 1.66 21.30 7.26
N GLY A 144 2.29 21.62 6.13
CA GLY A 144 1.77 22.48 5.07
C GLY A 144 1.04 21.78 3.92
N TRP A 145 0.93 20.44 3.90
CA TRP A 145 0.46 19.70 2.72
C TRP A 145 -0.95 20.11 2.26
N LYS A 146 -1.87 20.36 3.21
CA LYS A 146 -3.24 20.81 2.89
C LYS A 146 -3.25 22.17 2.20
N ALA A 147 -2.40 23.10 2.65
CA ALA A 147 -2.27 24.41 2.04
C ALA A 147 -1.58 24.35 0.67
N ALA A 148 -0.61 23.45 0.51
CA ALA A 148 0.05 23.19 -0.77
C ALA A 148 -0.94 22.66 -1.83
N LEU A 149 -1.74 21.66 -1.49
CA LEU A 149 -2.79 21.13 -2.39
C LEU A 149 -3.82 22.18 -2.79
N LEU A 150 -4.26 23.02 -1.84
CA LEU A 150 -5.22 24.09 -2.11
C LEU A 150 -4.66 25.21 -2.97
N LYS A 151 -3.34 25.45 -2.91
CA LYS A 151 -2.67 26.44 -3.75
C LYS A 151 -2.55 25.94 -5.18
N ASP A 152 -2.19 24.67 -5.35
CA ASP A 152 -2.03 24.05 -6.67
C ASP A 152 -3.37 23.92 -7.41
N SER A 153 -4.44 23.52 -6.69
CA SER A 153 -5.80 23.44 -7.26
C SER A 153 -6.37 24.80 -7.69
N ARG A 154 -5.85 25.92 -7.15
CA ARG A 154 -6.26 27.27 -7.54
C ARG A 154 -5.39 27.84 -8.66
N GLY A 155 -4.14 27.39 -8.78
CA GLY A 155 -3.24 27.76 -9.86
C GLY A 155 -3.58 27.12 -11.20
N SER A 156 -4.25 25.96 -11.21
CA SER A 156 -4.69 25.30 -12.46
C SER A 156 -6.02 25.83 -13.03
N LEU A 157 -6.66 26.81 -12.38
CA LEU A 157 -7.93 27.43 -12.79
C LEU A 157 -7.76 28.86 -13.33
N ALA A 158 -6.52 29.33 -13.50
CA ALA A 158 -6.16 30.62 -14.09
C ALA A 158 -5.42 30.40 -15.41
#